data_AF-A0A530L8M5-F1
#
_entry.id   AF-A0A530L8M5-F1
#
_cell.length_a   1.000
_cell.length_b   1.000
_cell.length_c   1.000
_cell.angle_alpha   90.00
_cell.angle_beta   90.00
_cell.angle_gamma   90.00
#
_symmetry.space_group_name_H-M   'P 1'
#
loop_
_entity.id
_entity.type
_entity.pdbx_description
1 polymer ?
#
loop_
_entity_poly.entity_id
_entity_poly.type
_entity_poly.pdbx_seq_one_letter_code
_entity_poly.pdbx_strand_id
1 'polypeptide(L)'
;ILHDETRDTGCGLKAIHTDILRKLPFFDGTHRFVPALVIQEGYRVVHCDVVDRSRRHGKSNYGIFDRGLQGVLDLAGVWWLRRRRRRMPKVEEIRHG
;
A
#
# COMPACT_ATOMS: atom_id res chain seq x y z
N ILE A 1 -4.39 -5.89 11.84
CA ILE A 1 -4.67 -6.83 10.73
C ILE A 1 -3.52 -6.88 9.73
N LEU A 2 -3.12 -5.75 9.14
CA LEU A 2 -1.99 -5.71 8.19
C LEU A 2 -0.64 -5.31 8.81
N HIS A 3 -0.59 -4.72 10.00
CA HIS A 3 0.67 -4.29 10.65
C HIS A 3 1.52 -3.41 9.72
N ASP A 4 0.88 -2.44 9.07
CA ASP A 4 1.41 -1.60 8.00
C ASP A 4 1.95 -0.25 8.49
N GLU A 5 2.09 -0.11 9.81
CA GLU A 5 2.62 1.07 10.53
C GLU A 5 2.06 2.41 10.01
N THR A 6 0.84 2.42 9.45
CA THR A 6 0.29 3.56 8.72
C THR A 6 -0.88 4.18 9.46
N ARG A 7 -0.82 5.50 9.66
CA ARG A 7 -1.90 6.28 10.28
C ARG A 7 -3.02 6.62 9.30
N ASP A 8 -2.66 6.89 8.05
CA ASP A 8 -3.60 7.17 6.96
C ASP A 8 -3.22 6.43 5.68
N THR A 9 -3.90 5.30 5.47
CA THR A 9 -3.79 4.45 4.29
C THR A 9 -4.29 5.18 3.03
N GLY A 10 -5.28 6.06 3.19
CA GLY A 10 -5.89 6.85 2.11
C GLY A 10 -5.16 8.13 1.76
N CYS A 11 -4.08 8.47 2.48
CA CYS A 11 -3.27 9.65 2.20
C CYS A 11 -2.80 9.63 0.73
N GLY A 12 -3.13 10.69 -0.01
CA GLY A 12 -2.86 10.81 -1.44
C GLY A 12 -1.39 11.06 -1.78
N LEU A 13 -0.57 11.50 -0.81
CA LEU A 13 0.85 11.75 -1.01
C LEU A 13 1.68 10.63 -0.40
N LYS A 14 2.39 9.87 -1.24
CA LYS A 14 3.34 8.84 -0.83
C LYS A 14 4.56 8.89 -1.74
N ALA A 15 5.75 8.82 -1.16
CA ALA A 15 7.00 8.72 -1.89
C ALA A 15 7.57 7.31 -1.71
N ILE A 16 7.91 6.65 -2.82
CA ILE A 16 8.39 5.27 -2.83
C ILE A 16 9.54 5.18 -3.82
N HIS A 17 10.60 4.48 -3.46
CA HIS A 17 11.67 4.19 -4.40
C HIS A 17 11.16 3.31 -5.56
N THR A 18 11.57 3.64 -6.78
CA THR A 18 11.05 2.98 -7.99
C THR A 18 11.39 1.50 -8.05
N ASP A 19 12.56 1.10 -7.56
CA ASP A 19 13.00 -0.31 -7.49
C ASP A 19 12.16 -1.13 -6.49
N ILE A 20 11.65 -0.51 -5.42
CA ILE A 20 10.69 -1.15 -4.51
C ILE A 20 9.34 -1.28 -5.19
N LEU A 21 8.83 -0.19 -5.78
CA LEU A 21 7.51 -0.16 -6.41
C LEU A 21 7.39 -1.22 -7.51
N ARG A 22 8.44 -1.43 -8.31
CA ARG A 22 8.49 -2.44 -9.37
C ARG A 22 8.42 -3.89 -8.88
N LYS A 23 8.72 -4.15 -7.59
CA LYS A 23 8.64 -5.49 -6.98
C LYS A 23 7.26 -5.78 -6.41
N LEU A 24 6.41 -4.76 -6.23
CA LEU A 24 5.11 -4.93 -5.61
C LEU A 24 4.09 -5.51 -6.60
N PRO A 25 3.15 -6.34 -6.13
CA PRO A 25 2.04 -6.79 -6.95
C PRO A 25 1.13 -5.62 -7.33
N PHE A 26 0.64 -5.62 -8.57
CA PHE A 26 -0.25 -4.58 -9.09
C PHE A 26 -1.69 -5.10 -9.19
N PHE A 27 -2.63 -4.35 -8.62
CA PHE A 27 -4.07 -4.61 -8.63
C PHE A 27 -4.86 -3.32 -8.32
N ASP A 28 -6.17 -3.34 -8.53
CA ASP A 28 -7.02 -2.19 -8.20
C ASP A 28 -7.03 -1.92 -6.69
N GLY A 29 -6.84 -0.66 -6.29
CA GLY A 29 -6.75 -0.31 -4.88
C GLY A 29 -5.35 -0.52 -4.24
N THR A 30 -4.33 -0.95 -5.01
CA THR A 30 -2.95 -1.14 -4.50
C THR A 30 -2.44 0.07 -3.73
N HIS A 31 -2.75 1.29 -4.17
CA HIS A 31 -2.34 2.56 -3.53
C HIS A 31 -2.69 2.63 -2.03
N ARG A 32 -3.77 1.96 -1.60
CA ARG A 32 -4.14 1.84 -0.19
C ARG A 32 -3.16 0.94 0.54
N PHE A 33 -2.83 -0.22 -0.03
CA PHE A 33 -2.06 -1.26 0.64
C PHE A 33 -0.54 -1.16 0.45
N VAL A 34 -0.06 -0.14 -0.25
CA VAL A 34 1.37 0.12 -0.46
C VAL A 34 2.19 0.00 0.85
N PRO A 35 1.82 0.63 1.98
CA PRO A 35 2.63 0.54 3.20
C PRO A 35 2.76 -0.91 3.71
N ALA A 36 1.66 -1.66 3.67
CA ALA A 36 1.64 -3.07 4.08
C ALA A 36 2.54 -3.93 3.19
N LEU A 37 2.53 -3.68 1.88
CA LEU A 37 3.33 -4.40 0.90
C LEU A 37 4.82 -4.06 1.02
N VAL A 38 5.15 -2.79 1.25
CA VAL A 38 6.54 -2.33 1.45
C VAL A 38 7.14 -2.96 2.71
N ILE A 39 6.39 -2.99 3.82
CA ILE A 39 6.81 -3.66 5.06
C ILE A 39 6.93 -5.17 4.86
N GLN A 40 6.04 -5.78 4.08
CA GLN A 40 6.12 -7.19 3.74
C GLN A 40 7.38 -7.54 2.92
N GLU A 41 7.88 -6.63 2.08
CA GLU A 41 9.18 -6.78 1.39
C GLU A 41 10.40 -6.54 2.30
N GLY A 42 10.20 -6.19 3.58
CA GLY A 42 11.25 -5.99 4.56
C GLY A 42 11.78 -4.55 4.66
N TYR A 43 11.09 -3.59 4.04
CA TYR A 43 11.42 -2.17 4.16
C TYR A 43 10.62 -1.51 5.29
N ARG A 44 10.92 -0.24 5.58
CA ARG A 44 10.20 0.56 6.59
C ARG A 44 9.38 1.65 5.92
N VAL A 45 8.34 2.08 6.63
CA VAL A 45 7.51 3.23 6.26
C VAL A 45 7.74 4.32 7.30
N VAL A 46 7.91 5.56 6.85
CA VAL A 46 8.08 6.73 7.72
C VAL A 46 6.98 7.73 7.40
N HIS A 47 6.43 8.34 8.44
CA HIS A 47 5.43 9.41 8.31
C HIS A 47 6.12 10.76 8.51
N CYS A 48 5.80 11.71 7.64
CA CYS A 48 6.22 13.09 7.77
C CYS A 48 4.96 13.93 8.00
N ASP A 49 4.87 14.56 9.16
CA ASP A 49 3.71 15.39 9.49
C ASP A 49 3.70 16.63 8.60
N VAL A 50 2.55 16.88 7.99
CA VAL A 50 2.31 18.06 7.15
C VAL A 50 1.17 18.88 7.74
N VAL A 51 1.29 20.20 7.67
CA VAL A 51 0.23 21.11 8.10
C VAL A 51 -0.79 21.21 6.98
N ASP A 52 -1.90 20.49 7.12
CA ASP A 52 -3.05 20.61 6.24
C ASP A 52 -4.03 21.68 6.75
N ARG A 53 -4.62 22.47 5.85
CA ARG A 53 -5.63 23.47 6.20
C ARG A 53 -7.01 22.88 6.03
N SER A 54 -7.83 22.95 7.08
CA SER A 54 -9.20 22.46 7.02
C SER A 54 -9.98 23.10 5.87
N ARG A 55 -10.64 22.26 5.07
CA ARG A 55 -11.45 22.70 3.93
C ARG A 55 -12.61 23.56 4.42
N ARG A 56 -12.76 24.75 3.84
CA ARG A 56 -13.82 25.72 4.22
C ARG A 56 -15.13 25.57 3.43
N HIS A 57 -15.09 25.00 2.22
CA HIS A 57 -16.24 24.95 1.33
C HIS A 57 -16.35 23.61 0.57
N GLY A 58 -17.57 23.28 0.14
CA GLY A 58 -17.95 22.14 -0.68
C GLY A 58 -18.59 20.99 0.11
N LYS A 59 -19.11 19.96 -0.57
CA LYS A 59 -19.59 18.71 0.04
C LYS A 59 -18.58 17.58 -0.20
N SER A 60 -18.58 16.57 0.66
CA SER A 60 -17.77 15.37 0.44
C SER A 60 -18.40 14.57 -0.72
N ASN A 61 -17.62 14.24 -1.74
CA ASN A 61 -18.02 13.33 -2.81
C ASN A 61 -17.80 11.85 -2.42
N TYR A 62 -17.53 11.59 -1.13
CA TYR A 62 -17.16 10.28 -0.62
C TYR A 62 -18.29 9.70 0.24
N GLY A 63 -19.02 8.74 -0.33
CA GLY A 63 -20.02 7.94 0.39
C GLY A 63 -19.37 6.83 1.21
N ILE A 64 -19.83 6.65 2.46
CA ILE A 64 -19.28 5.68 3.42
C ILE A 64 -19.52 4.24 2.95
N PHE A 65 -20.72 3.93 2.45
CA PHE A 65 -21.12 2.56 2.10
C PHE A 65 -20.49 2.05 0.81
N ASP A 66 -20.37 2.91 -0.22
CA ASP A 66 -19.84 2.54 -1.53
C ASP A 66 -18.33 2.22 -1.47
N ARG A 67 -17.57 3.02 -0.70
CA ARG A 67 -16.13 2.79 -0.49
C ARG A 67 -15.80 1.83 0.65
N GLY A 68 -16.66 1.73 1.67
CA GLY A 68 -16.46 0.82 2.79
C GLY A 68 -16.48 -0.64 2.35
N LEU A 69 -17.47 -1.02 1.53
CA LEU A 69 -17.61 -2.39 1.06
C LEU A 69 -16.47 -2.80 0.11
N GLN A 70 -16.11 -1.94 -0.84
CA GLN A 70 -14.94 -2.17 -1.71
C GLN A 70 -13.65 -2.27 -0.90
N GLY A 71 -13.44 -1.41 0.11
CA GLY A 71 -12.26 -1.46 0.97
C GLY A 71 -12.13 -2.77 1.77
N VAL A 72 -13.25 -3.37 2.19
CA VAL A 72 -13.26 -4.68 2.88
C VAL A 72 -12.87 -5.82 1.93
N LEU A 73 -13.40 -5.81 0.70
CA LEU A 73 -13.05 -6.82 -0.30
C LEU A 73 -11.56 -6.73 -0.68
N ASP A 74 -11.04 -5.52 -0.89
CA ASP A 74 -9.62 -5.31 -1.18
C ASP A 74 -8.74 -5.79 -0.02
N LEU A 75 -9.13 -5.49 1.23
CA LEU A 75 -8.42 -5.93 2.43
C LEU A 75 -8.35 -7.46 2.51
N ALA A 76 -9.46 -8.16 2.22
CA ALA A 76 -9.49 -9.62 2.19
C ALA A 76 -8.57 -10.17 1.08
N GLY A 77 -8.56 -9.54 -0.10
CA GLY A 77 -7.68 -9.88 -1.22
C GLY A 77 -6.20 -9.73 -0.87
N VAL A 78 -5.82 -8.60 -0.28
CA VAL A 78 -4.43 -8.33 0.13
C VAL A 78 -3.99 -9.24 1.27
N TRP A 79 -4.87 -9.50 2.23
CA TRP A 79 -4.60 -10.46 3.30
C TRP A 79 -4.33 -11.86 2.73
N TRP A 80 -5.15 -12.32 1.79
CA TRP A 80 -4.96 -13.60 1.10
C TRP A 80 -3.65 -13.63 0.29
N LEU A 81 -3.35 -12.57 -0.45
CA LEU A 81 -2.13 -12.45 -1.24
C LEU A 81 -0.88 -12.50 -0.34
N ARG A 82 -0.91 -11.77 0.77
CA ARG A 82 0.14 -11.79 1.77
C ARG A 82 0.31 -13.17 2.40
N ARG A 83 -0.79 -13.87 2.68
CA ARG A 83 -0.78 -15.24 3.23
C ARG A 83 -0.22 -16.28 2.25
N ARG A 84 -0.49 -16.13 0.95
CA ARG A 84 -0.06 -17.07 -0.11
C ARG A 84 1.30 -16.74 -0.73
N ARG A 85 1.90 -15.60 -0.41
CA ARG A 85 3.18 -15.21 -1.00
C ARG A 85 4.26 -16.24 -0.65
N ARG A 86 4.69 -17.02 -1.64
CA ARG A 86 5.89 -17.84 -1.57
C ARG A 86 7.10 -16.90 -1.58
N ARG A 87 8.14 -17.18 -0.79
CA ARG A 87 9.42 -16.45 -0.88
C ARG A 87 9.84 -16.44 -2.35
N MET A 88 9.89 -15.26 -2.97
CA MET A 88 10.43 -15.16 -4.31
C MET A 88 11.87 -15.66 -4.28
N PRO A 89 12.26 -16.60 -5.16
CA PRO A 89 13.64 -17.04 -5.24
C PRO A 89 14.51 -15.82 -5.52
N LYS A 90 15.65 -15.72 -4.81
CA LYS A 90 16.67 -14.71 -5.15
C LYS A 90 17.17 -15.05 -6.55
N VAL A 91 16.88 -14.19 -7.51
CA VAL A 91 17.43 -14.30 -8.86
C VAL A 91 18.83 -13.72 -8.80
N GLU A 92 19.84 -14.59 -8.79
CA GLU A 92 21.24 -14.20 -8.97
C GLU A 92 21.60 -14.31 -10.44
N GLU A 93 22.13 -13.23 -11.02
CA GLU A 93 22.65 -13.21 -12.38
C GLU A 93 23.99 -13.97 -12.39
N ILE A 94 24.02 -15.16 -12.97
CA ILE A 94 25.25 -15.93 -13.15
C ILE A 94 26.02 -15.27 -14.30
N ARG A 95 27.05 -14.48 -13.95
CA ARG A 95 27.99 -13.95 -14.94
C ARG A 95 28.89 -15.08 -15.41
N HIS A 96 28.66 -15.57 -16.63
CA HIS A 96 29.63 -16.41 -17.32
C HIS A 96 30.82 -15.54 -17.74
N GLY A 97 31.96 -15.79 -17.09
CA GLY A 97 33.27 -15.31 -17.55
C GLY A 97 33.84 -16.18 -18.66
#